data_AF-A0A811LIH2-F1
#
_entry.id   AF-A0A811LIH2-F1
#
_cell.length_a   1.000
_cell.length_b   1.000
_cell.length_c   1.000
_cell.angle_alpha   90.00
_cell.angle_beta   90.00
_cell.angle_gamma   90.00
#
_symmetry.space_group_name_H-M   'P 1'
#
loop_
_entity.id
_entity.type
_entity.pdbx_description
1 polymer ?
#
loop_
_entity_poly.entity_id
_entity_poly.type
_entity_poly.pdbx_seq_one_letter_code
_entity_poly.pdbx_strand_id
1 'polypeptide(L)'
;MIIRKDVIIAMLILVLLVLGCHGNVIWIFPFPRSPPLDGINSRDYNMPCGVNHNKNSPSYSFALHRSYVLHWASDQRNDTFKITLYNSSHHHIQHFVKRYSNSLNITFRRPCYDCFLQIRHKLDGLTYVSCADVTIQDHNITSSGDNKLCKCDNQHDGHDCQLRVNCQSDKDCQNGGKCTCQHNSTVSRRCACRNGIFGDNCETVSTVSKYDACVNKDWYNTRSSWRYISYGIFNDGCYTQTAISTNDFVYTRVVDSNVEMIFDVEDTDSLLVGLRPKHIRNGCLGWVEQYFGQNAINYTEHGKTSLSLPFSCVDVIYATVTSDNFVLVQDGFVYSNHTFIPDTQVYGNTSFEAAFVWKIAGRLVVMIRRPVGEDGLDHSIEPEMTGFIEKHDNTYHHRDNLVFFTLNVQGGLSGSGRATVSFVVVATAFLSVFEVITVF
;
A
#
# COMPACT_ATOMS: atom_id res chain seq x y z
N MET A 1 38.22 6.55 -11.14
CA MET A 1 37.50 5.98 -9.98
C MET A 1 37.44 4.48 -10.16
N ILE A 2 38.17 3.70 -9.36
CA ILE A 2 38.21 2.23 -9.48
C ILE A 2 37.10 1.68 -8.59
N ILE A 3 35.98 1.28 -9.19
CA ILE A 3 34.89 0.63 -8.45
C ILE A 3 35.37 -0.76 -8.05
N ARG A 4 35.38 -1.06 -6.74
CA ARG A 4 35.77 -2.38 -6.21
C ARG A 4 34.87 -3.47 -6.79
N LYS A 5 35.44 -4.63 -7.14
CA LYS A 5 34.70 -5.79 -7.66
C LYS A 5 33.54 -6.22 -6.74
N ASP A 6 33.72 -6.05 -5.43
CA ASP A 6 32.72 -6.37 -4.41
C ASP A 6 31.45 -5.50 -4.56
N VAL A 7 31.62 -4.25 -4.99
CA VAL A 7 30.53 -3.30 -5.26
C VAL A 7 29.80 -3.66 -6.56
N ILE A 8 30.53 -4.12 -7.57
CA ILE A 8 29.96 -4.58 -8.85
C ILE A 8 29.12 -5.84 -8.62
N ILE A 9 29.59 -6.79 -7.81
CA ILE A 9 28.85 -8.02 -7.48
C ILE A 9 27.60 -7.69 -6.65
N ALA A 10 27.69 -6.79 -5.67
CA ALA A 10 26.54 -6.33 -4.90
C ALA A 10 25.50 -5.62 -5.76
N MET A 11 25.93 -4.77 -6.71
CA MET A 11 25.04 -4.14 -7.70
C MET A 11 24.39 -5.16 -8.64
N LEU A 12 25.14 -6.16 -9.12
CA LEU A 12 24.60 -7.21 -9.99
C LEU A 12 23.58 -8.09 -9.27
N ILE A 13 23.82 -8.43 -8.00
CA ILE A 13 22.87 -9.18 -7.16
C ILE A 13 21.62 -8.33 -6.89
N LEU A 14 21.78 -7.03 -6.60
CA LEU A 14 20.66 -6.11 -6.39
C LEU A 14 19.81 -5.95 -7.66
N VAL A 15 20.44 -5.81 -8.84
CA VAL A 15 19.74 -5.71 -10.13
C VAL A 15 19.02 -7.02 -10.50
N LEU A 16 19.62 -8.18 -10.21
CA LEU A 16 18.98 -9.49 -10.42
C LEU A 16 17.82 -9.74 -9.45
N LEU A 17 17.82 -9.12 -8.27
CA LEU A 17 16.73 -9.18 -7.29
C LEU A 17 15.56 -8.23 -7.61
N VAL A 18 15.77 -7.23 -8.48
CA VAL A 18 14.75 -6.24 -8.89
C VAL A 18 13.86 -6.73 -10.05
N LEU A 19 14.12 -7.93 -10.60
CA LEU A 19 13.21 -8.61 -11.53
C LEU A 19 12.00 -9.22 -10.79
N GLY A 20 11.25 -8.39 -10.06
CA GLY A 20 9.96 -8.71 -9.50
C GLY A 20 8.87 -8.43 -10.53
N CYS A 21 8.44 -9.47 -11.26
CA CYS A 21 7.28 -9.36 -12.13
C CYS A 21 6.02 -9.06 -11.32
N HIS A 22 5.35 -7.98 -11.71
CA HIS A 22 4.04 -7.57 -11.20
C HIS A 22 2.98 -8.50 -11.79
N GLY A 23 2.41 -9.34 -10.95
CA GLY A 23 1.32 -10.24 -11.32
C GLY A 23 0.35 -10.48 -10.18
N ASN A 24 0.07 -9.48 -9.33
CA ASN A 24 -0.76 -9.74 -8.17
C ASN A 24 -2.25 -9.88 -8.54
N VAL A 25 -2.97 -10.69 -7.76
CA VAL A 25 -4.43 -10.77 -7.85
C VAL A 25 -5.07 -10.79 -6.47
N ILE A 26 -5.81 -9.74 -6.10
CA ILE A 26 -6.50 -9.71 -4.80
C ILE A 26 -7.99 -9.55 -5.00
N TRP A 27 -8.77 -10.30 -4.23
CA TRP A 27 -10.22 -10.11 -4.21
C TRP A 27 -10.57 -8.70 -3.72
N ILE A 28 -11.50 -8.04 -4.42
CA ILE A 28 -12.23 -6.86 -3.91
C ILE A 28 -13.59 -7.33 -3.38
N PHE A 29 -14.26 -8.19 -4.14
CA PHE A 29 -15.51 -8.81 -3.73
C PHE A 29 -15.64 -10.25 -4.28
N PRO A 30 -15.98 -11.23 -3.42
CA PRO A 30 -16.14 -11.12 -1.95
C PRO A 30 -14.82 -10.77 -1.26
N PHE A 31 -14.89 -10.33 0.00
CA PHE A 31 -13.68 -9.89 0.70
C PHE A 31 -12.65 -11.02 0.87
N PRO A 32 -11.35 -10.71 0.69
CA PRO A 32 -10.29 -11.69 0.88
C PRO A 32 -10.20 -12.14 2.35
N ARG A 33 -9.54 -13.27 2.58
CA ARG A 33 -9.20 -13.71 3.94
C ARG A 33 -8.37 -12.65 4.67
N SER A 34 -8.51 -12.63 5.99
CA SER A 34 -7.68 -11.80 6.87
C SER A 34 -6.46 -12.58 7.34
N PRO A 35 -5.26 -11.99 7.40
CA PRO A 35 -4.92 -10.69 6.84
C PRO A 35 -5.04 -10.69 5.31
N PRO A 36 -5.36 -9.55 4.67
CA PRO A 36 -5.50 -9.43 3.21
C PRO A 36 -4.13 -9.42 2.51
N LEU A 37 -3.33 -10.42 2.84
CA LEU A 37 -1.98 -10.68 2.34
C LEU A 37 -2.01 -11.73 1.21
N ASP A 38 -3.17 -11.96 0.62
CA ASP A 38 -3.33 -12.87 -0.50
C ASP A 38 -3.25 -12.12 -1.85
N GLY A 39 -3.05 -12.89 -2.92
CA GLY A 39 -2.67 -12.38 -4.24
C GLY A 39 -1.21 -12.54 -4.61
N ILE A 40 -0.51 -13.36 -3.85
CA ILE A 40 0.92 -13.59 -3.99
C ILE A 40 1.17 -14.92 -4.72
N ASN A 41 2.37 -15.07 -5.25
CA ASN A 41 2.77 -16.15 -6.13
C ASN A 41 2.93 -17.50 -5.40
N SER A 42 2.87 -18.58 -6.18
CA SER A 42 3.02 -19.97 -5.73
C SER A 42 4.45 -20.37 -5.35
N ARG A 43 5.42 -19.46 -5.49
CA ARG A 43 6.80 -19.68 -5.07
C ARG A 43 6.96 -19.35 -3.59
N ASP A 44 6.30 -18.29 -3.12
CA ASP A 44 6.40 -17.85 -1.73
C ASP A 44 5.36 -18.53 -0.81
N TYR A 45 4.24 -19.01 -1.37
CA TYR A 45 3.11 -19.52 -0.59
C TYR A 45 2.64 -20.89 -1.08
N ASN A 46 2.23 -21.73 -0.13
CA ASN A 46 1.64 -23.02 -0.41
C ASN A 46 0.20 -22.87 -0.92
N MET A 47 -0.18 -23.76 -1.84
CA MET A 47 -1.54 -23.87 -2.36
C MET A 47 -2.45 -24.62 -1.36
N PRO A 48 -3.79 -24.45 -1.41
CA PRO A 48 -4.56 -23.69 -2.39
C PRO A 48 -4.62 -22.19 -2.12
N CYS A 49 -4.35 -21.74 -0.90
CA CYS A 49 -4.43 -20.33 -0.52
C CYS A 49 -3.18 -19.97 0.27
N GLY A 50 -2.62 -18.78 0.05
CA GLY A 50 -1.50 -18.31 0.87
C GLY A 50 -1.91 -17.98 2.30
N VAL A 51 -3.12 -17.45 2.49
CA VAL A 51 -3.70 -17.15 3.81
C VAL A 51 -4.65 -18.28 4.22
N ASN A 52 -4.44 -18.80 5.42
CA ASN A 52 -5.24 -19.89 5.98
C ASN A 52 -6.61 -19.38 6.44
N HIS A 53 -7.60 -20.27 6.37
CA HIS A 53 -8.93 -19.99 6.93
C HIS A 53 -8.82 -19.68 8.43
N ASN A 54 -9.47 -18.62 8.88
CA ASN A 54 -9.48 -18.22 10.27
C ASN A 54 -10.76 -17.43 10.60
N LYS A 55 -11.08 -17.33 11.89
CA LYS A 55 -12.31 -16.68 12.38
C LYS A 55 -12.36 -15.17 12.16
N ASN A 56 -11.21 -14.53 11.90
CA ASN A 56 -11.11 -13.09 11.66
C ASN A 56 -11.37 -12.76 10.19
N SER A 57 -11.41 -13.76 9.31
CA SER A 57 -11.71 -13.57 7.90
C SER A 57 -13.19 -13.24 7.71
N PRO A 58 -13.52 -12.19 6.96
CA PRO A 58 -14.90 -11.89 6.62
C PRO A 58 -15.48 -13.05 5.79
N SER A 59 -16.73 -13.43 6.06
CA SER A 59 -17.45 -14.43 5.27
C SER A 59 -18.68 -13.80 4.63
N TYR A 60 -18.81 -13.96 3.31
CA TYR A 60 -19.96 -13.44 2.57
C TYR A 60 -20.97 -14.55 2.24
N SER A 61 -22.26 -14.25 2.36
CA SER A 61 -23.33 -15.20 2.06
C SER A 61 -23.99 -14.92 0.71
N PHE A 62 -23.93 -15.90 -0.19
CA PHE A 62 -24.59 -15.89 -1.50
C PHE A 62 -25.85 -16.75 -1.48
N ALA A 63 -26.96 -16.21 -2.01
CA ALA A 63 -28.16 -16.98 -2.32
C ALA A 63 -27.99 -17.79 -3.62
N LEU A 64 -28.55 -19.02 -3.65
CA LEU A 64 -28.59 -19.85 -4.85
C LEU A 64 -29.38 -19.20 -5.99
N HIS A 65 -29.02 -19.54 -7.23
CA HIS A 65 -29.69 -19.12 -8.46
C HIS A 65 -29.79 -17.61 -8.70
N ARG A 66 -29.15 -16.79 -7.87
CA ARG A 66 -29.03 -15.35 -8.02
C ARG A 66 -27.71 -14.98 -8.73
N SER A 67 -27.78 -13.93 -9.53
CA SER A 67 -26.62 -13.35 -10.23
C SER A 67 -25.84 -12.43 -9.29
N TYR A 68 -24.52 -12.57 -9.26
CA TYR A 68 -23.61 -11.70 -8.50
C TYR A 68 -22.42 -11.31 -9.37
N VAL A 69 -21.94 -10.07 -9.22
CA VAL A 69 -20.73 -9.61 -9.89
C VAL A 69 -19.56 -9.66 -8.92
N LEU A 70 -18.61 -10.56 -9.18
CA LEU A 70 -17.35 -10.62 -8.44
C LEU A 70 -16.37 -9.58 -9.00
N HIS A 71 -15.51 -9.04 -8.14
CA HIS A 71 -14.52 -8.01 -8.47
C HIS A 71 -13.18 -8.34 -7.85
N TRP A 72 -12.09 -8.06 -8.58
CA TRP A 72 -10.72 -8.22 -8.07
C TRP A 72 -9.83 -7.09 -8.59
N ALA A 73 -8.73 -6.82 -7.89
CA ALA A 73 -7.66 -5.98 -8.38
C ALA A 73 -6.57 -6.88 -8.98
N SER A 74 -6.10 -6.50 -10.17
CA SER A 74 -4.91 -7.06 -10.79
C SER A 74 -4.27 -5.99 -11.66
N ASP A 75 -2.94 -5.98 -11.66
CA ASP A 75 -2.09 -5.19 -12.54
C ASP A 75 -2.22 -5.61 -14.01
N GLN A 76 -2.59 -6.88 -14.27
CA GLN A 76 -2.71 -7.43 -15.62
C GLN A 76 -4.14 -7.37 -16.17
N ARG A 77 -4.41 -6.37 -17.03
CA ARG A 77 -5.73 -6.24 -17.69
C ARG A 77 -5.97 -7.28 -18.78
N ASN A 78 -4.91 -7.89 -19.31
CA ASN A 78 -4.96 -8.79 -20.46
C ASN A 78 -4.76 -10.29 -20.11
N ASP A 79 -5.12 -10.72 -18.89
CA ASP A 79 -4.94 -12.11 -18.45
C ASP A 79 -6.25 -12.93 -18.40
N THR A 80 -6.10 -14.24 -18.26
CA THR A 80 -7.16 -15.21 -18.00
C THR A 80 -7.19 -15.57 -16.51
N PHE A 81 -8.29 -15.20 -15.86
CA PHE A 81 -8.55 -15.50 -14.46
C PHE A 81 -9.44 -16.74 -14.36
N LYS A 82 -9.00 -17.71 -13.54
CA LYS A 82 -9.79 -18.88 -13.16
C LYS A 82 -10.30 -18.69 -11.74
N ILE A 83 -11.62 -18.75 -11.58
CA ILE A 83 -12.30 -18.63 -10.30
C ILE A 83 -12.87 -19.99 -9.95
N THR A 84 -12.58 -20.53 -8.78
CA THR A 84 -13.00 -21.87 -8.37
C THR A 84 -13.59 -21.85 -6.98
N LEU A 85 -14.77 -22.46 -6.82
CA LEU A 85 -15.42 -22.71 -5.56
C LEU A 85 -14.99 -24.07 -5.01
N TYR A 86 -14.47 -24.05 -3.79
CA TYR A 86 -14.07 -25.23 -3.02
C TYR A 86 -14.89 -25.35 -1.75
N ASN A 87 -15.12 -26.57 -1.27
CA ASN A 87 -15.57 -26.79 0.10
C ASN A 87 -14.40 -26.75 1.10
N SER A 88 -14.71 -26.82 2.38
CA SER A 88 -13.74 -26.92 3.48
C SER A 88 -12.73 -28.07 3.34
N SER A 89 -13.08 -29.16 2.64
CA SER A 89 -12.18 -30.29 2.33
C SER A 89 -11.39 -30.12 1.03
N HIS A 90 -11.35 -28.92 0.45
CA HIS A 90 -10.66 -28.58 -0.80
C HIS A 90 -11.18 -29.34 -2.03
N HIS A 91 -12.39 -29.89 -1.96
CA HIS A 91 -13.05 -30.51 -3.11
C HIS A 91 -13.66 -29.43 -4.01
N HIS A 92 -13.39 -29.54 -5.31
CA HIS A 92 -13.93 -28.63 -6.32
C HIS A 92 -15.44 -28.81 -6.47
N ILE A 93 -16.20 -27.72 -6.36
CA ILE A 93 -17.67 -27.72 -6.56
C ILE A 93 -18.05 -27.12 -7.91
N GLN A 94 -17.51 -25.94 -8.21
CA GLN A 94 -17.85 -25.17 -9.40
C GLN A 94 -16.64 -24.31 -9.81
N HIS A 95 -16.45 -24.04 -11.10
CA HIS A 95 -15.44 -23.09 -11.57
C HIS A 95 -15.99 -22.20 -12.67
N PHE A 96 -15.31 -21.07 -12.84
CA PHE A 96 -15.59 -20.05 -13.81
C PHE A 96 -14.28 -19.55 -14.41
N VAL A 97 -14.35 -19.00 -15.63
CA VAL A 97 -13.20 -18.43 -16.33
C VAL A 97 -13.60 -17.07 -16.86
N LYS A 98 -12.76 -16.06 -16.61
CA LYS A 98 -12.88 -14.73 -17.20
C LYS A 98 -11.61 -14.40 -17.96
N ARG A 99 -11.76 -13.80 -19.14
CA ARG A 99 -10.64 -13.21 -19.89
C ARG A 99 -10.80 -11.70 -19.93
N TYR A 100 -9.68 -11.00 -19.86
CA TYR A 100 -9.58 -9.57 -20.20
C TYR A 100 -10.53 -8.67 -19.42
N SER A 101 -10.66 -8.91 -18.12
CA SER A 101 -11.52 -8.12 -17.23
C SER A 101 -11.27 -8.46 -15.78
N ASN A 102 -11.47 -7.47 -14.91
CA ASN A 102 -11.35 -7.58 -13.45
C ASN A 102 -12.70 -7.79 -12.75
N SER A 103 -13.70 -8.25 -13.50
CA SER A 103 -15.02 -8.58 -12.96
C SER A 103 -15.68 -9.73 -13.70
N LEU A 104 -16.53 -10.48 -13.00
CA LEU A 104 -17.28 -11.58 -13.58
C LEU A 104 -18.66 -11.72 -12.93
N ASN A 105 -19.70 -11.77 -13.76
CA ASN A 105 -21.02 -12.14 -13.32
C ASN A 105 -21.15 -13.66 -13.20
N ILE A 106 -21.57 -14.16 -12.04
CA ILE A 106 -21.70 -15.58 -11.73
C ILE A 106 -23.05 -15.93 -11.13
N THR A 107 -23.37 -17.23 -11.15
CA THR A 107 -24.54 -17.79 -10.46
C THR A 107 -24.15 -19.13 -9.84
N PHE A 108 -24.43 -19.27 -8.54
CA PHE A 108 -24.20 -20.51 -7.81
C PHE A 108 -25.38 -21.47 -7.96
N ARG A 109 -25.07 -22.75 -8.22
CA ARG A 109 -26.07 -23.80 -8.49
C ARG A 109 -26.16 -24.88 -7.43
N ARG A 110 -25.25 -24.89 -6.46
CA ARG A 110 -25.16 -25.91 -5.42
C ARG A 110 -24.91 -25.26 -4.06
N PRO A 111 -25.63 -25.66 -3.00
CA PRO A 111 -25.40 -25.16 -1.67
C PRO A 111 -24.01 -25.57 -1.18
N CYS A 112 -23.43 -24.74 -0.32
CA CYS A 112 -22.07 -24.87 0.17
C CYS A 112 -21.97 -24.16 1.53
N TYR A 113 -21.83 -24.93 2.59
CA TYR A 113 -21.59 -24.39 3.92
C TYR A 113 -20.09 -24.49 4.22
N ASP A 114 -19.50 -23.40 4.68
CA ASP A 114 -18.06 -23.32 4.97
C ASP A 114 -17.18 -23.60 3.73
N CYS A 115 -17.24 -22.68 2.77
CA CYS A 115 -16.61 -22.82 1.48
C CYS A 115 -15.73 -21.61 1.17
N PHE A 116 -14.91 -21.70 0.13
CA PHE A 116 -14.11 -20.56 -0.30
C PHE A 116 -14.02 -20.45 -1.82
N LEU A 117 -13.98 -19.21 -2.29
CA LEU A 117 -13.66 -18.87 -3.68
C LEU A 117 -12.18 -18.59 -3.80
N GLN A 118 -11.52 -19.31 -4.70
CA GLN A 118 -10.16 -19.03 -5.13
C GLN A 118 -10.19 -18.33 -6.48
N ILE A 119 -9.51 -17.19 -6.61
CA ILE A 119 -9.10 -16.64 -7.90
C ILE A 119 -7.65 -17.01 -8.19
N ARG A 120 -7.36 -17.31 -9.45
CA ARG A 120 -6.03 -17.70 -9.92
C ARG A 120 -5.74 -17.14 -11.30
N HIS A 121 -4.53 -16.67 -11.51
CA HIS A 121 -3.95 -16.49 -12.84
C HIS A 121 -2.47 -16.91 -12.88
N LYS A 122 -1.89 -16.96 -14.07
CA LYS A 122 -0.53 -17.43 -14.29
C LYS A 122 0.25 -16.39 -15.09
N LEU A 123 1.39 -15.97 -14.55
CA LEU A 123 2.29 -15.03 -15.20
C LEU A 123 3.72 -15.52 -15.01
N ASP A 124 4.49 -15.57 -16.10
CA ASP A 124 5.92 -15.94 -16.11
C ASP A 124 6.26 -17.23 -15.36
N GLY A 125 5.40 -18.25 -15.54
CA GLY A 125 5.55 -19.56 -14.88
C GLY A 125 5.14 -19.60 -13.41
N LEU A 126 4.82 -18.45 -12.80
CA LEU A 126 4.28 -18.34 -11.46
C LEU A 126 2.76 -18.35 -11.48
N THR A 127 2.16 -18.88 -10.41
CA THR A 127 0.71 -18.87 -10.22
C THR A 127 0.38 -17.93 -9.07
N TYR A 128 -0.50 -16.97 -9.27
CA TYR A 128 -0.92 -16.04 -8.23
C TYR A 128 -2.33 -16.36 -7.78
N VAL A 129 -2.58 -16.31 -6.47
CA VAL A 129 -3.85 -16.75 -5.87
C VAL A 129 -4.33 -15.86 -4.75
N SER A 130 -5.65 -15.63 -4.72
CA SER A 130 -6.37 -15.02 -3.59
C SER A 130 -7.61 -15.84 -3.25
N CYS A 131 -7.98 -15.88 -1.97
CA CYS A 131 -9.07 -16.69 -1.44
C CYS A 131 -10.01 -15.85 -0.58
N ALA A 132 -11.31 -16.10 -0.74
CA ALA A 132 -12.36 -15.45 0.04
C ALA A 132 -13.31 -16.50 0.61
N ASP A 133 -13.63 -16.42 1.89
CA ASP A 133 -14.52 -17.37 2.56
C ASP A 133 -15.99 -16.99 2.30
N VAL A 134 -16.79 -17.99 1.93
CA VAL A 134 -18.17 -17.79 1.46
C VAL A 134 -19.09 -18.89 1.95
N THR A 135 -20.36 -18.53 2.14
CA THR A 135 -21.46 -19.47 2.32
C THR A 135 -22.44 -19.34 1.17
N ILE A 136 -22.89 -20.46 0.63
CA ILE A 136 -23.88 -20.50 -0.44
C ILE A 136 -25.06 -21.30 0.06
N GLN A 137 -26.21 -20.65 0.20
CA GLN A 137 -27.39 -21.28 0.77
C GLN A 137 -28.65 -20.90 0.01
N ASP A 138 -29.64 -21.78 0.13
CA ASP A 138 -30.99 -21.49 -0.36
C ASP A 138 -31.67 -20.64 0.72
N HIS A 139 -31.68 -19.33 0.54
CA HIS A 139 -32.58 -18.51 1.33
C HIS A 139 -33.98 -18.74 0.77
N ASN A 140 -34.79 -19.56 1.46
CA ASN A 140 -36.23 -19.41 1.38
C ASN A 140 -36.53 -17.94 1.72
N ILE A 141 -36.82 -17.13 0.70
CA ILE A 141 -37.27 -15.75 0.84
C ILE A 141 -38.61 -15.82 1.57
N THR A 142 -38.56 -15.79 2.90
CA THR A 142 -39.72 -15.47 3.72
C THR A 142 -39.78 -13.96 3.78
N SER A 143 -40.68 -13.43 2.97
CA SER A 143 -40.95 -12.03 2.77
C SER A 143 -41.24 -11.31 4.09
N SER A 144 -40.49 -10.24 4.35
CA SER A 144 -40.97 -9.13 5.19
C SER A 144 -40.43 -7.81 4.61
N GLY A 145 -41.32 -7.07 3.97
CA GLY A 145 -41.21 -5.63 3.75
C GLY A 145 -40.20 -5.16 2.70
N ASP A 146 -40.72 -4.77 1.53
CA ASP A 146 -40.05 -4.04 0.46
C ASP A 146 -38.88 -4.75 -0.25
N ASN A 147 -38.75 -4.46 -1.54
CA ASN A 147 -37.60 -4.80 -2.41
C ASN A 147 -36.27 -4.14 -1.95
N LYS A 148 -36.04 -3.94 -0.65
CA LYS A 148 -34.81 -3.39 -0.10
C LYS A 148 -33.83 -4.53 0.20
N LEU A 149 -33.07 -4.84 -0.84
CA LEU A 149 -31.73 -5.38 -0.77
C LEU A 149 -30.93 -4.80 0.39
N CYS A 150 -30.10 -5.65 0.99
CA CYS A 150 -29.14 -5.42 2.07
C CYS A 150 -28.98 -3.95 2.49
N LYS A 151 -29.40 -3.59 3.70
CA LYS A 151 -28.94 -2.33 4.32
C LYS A 151 -27.47 -2.50 4.65
N CYS A 152 -26.60 -1.94 3.81
CA CYS A 152 -25.17 -1.92 4.09
C CYS A 152 -24.90 -1.18 5.39
N ASP A 153 -23.89 -1.63 6.13
CA ASP A 153 -23.36 -0.83 7.23
C ASP A 153 -22.63 0.41 6.67
N ASN A 154 -22.15 1.27 7.56
CA ASN A 154 -21.52 2.53 7.16
C ASN A 154 -20.16 2.34 6.44
N GLN A 155 -19.58 1.14 6.47
CA GLN A 155 -18.29 0.81 5.87
C GLN A 155 -18.42 0.08 4.52
N HIS A 156 -19.66 -0.13 4.06
CA HIS A 156 -19.97 -0.85 2.83
C HIS A 156 -20.97 -0.08 1.96
N ASP A 157 -20.81 -0.19 0.64
CA ASP A 157 -21.66 0.43 -0.37
C ASP A 157 -21.89 -0.54 -1.55
N GLY A 158 -22.78 -0.16 -2.45
CA GLY A 158 -23.20 -0.95 -3.59
C GLY A 158 -24.48 -1.76 -3.32
N HIS A 159 -25.10 -2.23 -4.40
CA HIS A 159 -26.35 -2.97 -4.38
C HIS A 159 -26.32 -4.21 -3.46
N ASP A 160 -25.16 -4.85 -3.35
CA ASP A 160 -24.92 -6.06 -2.56
C ASP A 160 -23.90 -5.82 -1.43
N CYS A 161 -23.69 -4.56 -1.04
CA CYS A 161 -22.67 -4.16 -0.05
C CYS A 161 -21.26 -4.64 -0.40
N GLN A 162 -20.98 -4.71 -1.70
CA GLN A 162 -19.77 -5.31 -2.25
C GLN A 162 -18.55 -4.37 -2.25
N LEU A 163 -18.74 -3.09 -1.96
CA LEU A 163 -17.68 -2.09 -2.01
C LEU A 163 -17.37 -1.60 -0.61
N ARG A 164 -16.12 -1.74 -0.15
CA ARG A 164 -15.69 -1.09 1.08
C ARG A 164 -15.59 0.41 0.85
N VAL A 165 -16.04 1.20 1.82
CA VAL A 165 -15.99 2.67 1.81
C VAL A 165 -15.59 3.19 3.18
N ASN A 166 -14.83 4.28 3.20
CA ASN A 166 -14.57 5.03 4.43
C ASN A 166 -15.61 6.14 4.63
N CYS A 167 -16.28 6.58 3.56
CA CYS A 167 -17.26 7.66 3.59
C CYS A 167 -18.39 7.41 2.58
N GLN A 168 -19.61 7.81 2.94
CA GLN A 168 -20.79 7.81 2.08
C GLN A 168 -21.04 9.21 1.49
N SER A 169 -20.67 10.25 2.25
CA SER A 169 -20.80 11.65 1.88
C SER A 169 -19.69 12.50 2.51
N ASP A 170 -19.55 13.75 2.04
CA ASP A 170 -18.59 14.71 2.61
C ASP A 170 -18.80 14.96 4.10
N LYS A 171 -20.00 14.68 4.64
CA LYS A 171 -20.31 14.85 6.08
C LYS A 171 -19.63 13.80 6.97
N ASP A 172 -19.24 12.68 6.40
CA ASP A 172 -18.51 11.63 7.11
C ASP A 172 -17.02 12.01 7.23
N CYS A 173 -16.56 12.95 6.40
CA CYS A 173 -15.21 13.49 6.42
C CYS A 173 -15.14 14.72 7.36
N GLN A 174 -14.33 14.61 8.40
CA GLN A 174 -14.13 15.67 9.38
C GLN A 174 -13.28 16.81 8.83
N ASN A 175 -13.20 17.91 9.59
CA ASN A 175 -12.32 19.05 9.32
C ASN A 175 -12.44 19.63 7.89
N GLY A 176 -13.63 19.52 7.30
CA GLY A 176 -13.92 20.00 5.96
C GLY A 176 -13.24 19.22 4.84
N GLY A 177 -12.96 17.93 5.07
CA GLY A 177 -12.57 16.96 4.04
C GLY A 177 -13.71 16.65 3.07
N LYS A 178 -13.38 15.94 1.98
CA LYS A 178 -14.32 15.61 0.89
C LYS A 178 -14.30 14.12 0.62
N CYS A 179 -15.48 13.51 0.46
CA CYS A 179 -15.59 12.10 0.14
C CYS A 179 -15.38 11.89 -1.36
N THR A 180 -14.28 11.26 -1.73
CA THR A 180 -13.84 11.07 -3.11
C THR A 180 -13.92 9.61 -3.53
N CYS A 181 -14.31 9.36 -4.77
CA CYS A 181 -14.33 8.01 -5.34
C CYS A 181 -12.93 7.62 -5.83
N GLN A 182 -12.53 6.39 -5.54
CA GLN A 182 -11.28 5.81 -5.99
C GLN A 182 -11.57 4.55 -6.82
N HIS A 183 -11.35 4.65 -8.12
CA HIS A 183 -11.52 3.51 -9.02
C HIS A 183 -10.39 2.50 -8.82
N ASN A 184 -10.69 1.19 -8.92
CA ASN A 184 -9.73 0.09 -8.83
C ASN A 184 -8.97 -0.01 -7.48
N SER A 185 -9.54 0.49 -6.39
CA SER A 185 -9.01 0.36 -5.03
C SER A 185 -9.81 -0.66 -4.23
N THR A 186 -9.19 -1.30 -3.24
CA THR A 186 -9.88 -2.16 -2.25
C THR A 186 -10.87 -1.37 -1.38
N VAL A 187 -10.73 -0.05 -1.35
CA VAL A 187 -11.71 0.88 -0.77
C VAL A 187 -12.15 1.85 -1.87
N SER A 188 -13.42 1.79 -2.22
CA SER A 188 -13.99 2.51 -3.37
C SER A 188 -14.22 4.00 -3.11
N ARG A 189 -14.31 4.43 -1.85
CA ARG A 189 -14.50 5.84 -1.47
C ARG A 189 -13.72 6.18 -0.21
N ARG A 190 -12.99 7.30 -0.24
CA ARG A 190 -12.12 7.76 0.85
C ARG A 190 -12.24 9.26 1.06
N CYS A 191 -12.01 9.71 2.29
CA CYS A 191 -11.91 11.12 2.58
C CYS A 191 -10.59 11.68 2.06
N ALA A 192 -10.67 12.65 1.14
CA ALA A 192 -9.57 13.51 0.78
C ALA A 192 -9.56 14.71 1.74
N CYS A 193 -8.43 14.95 2.38
CA CYS A 193 -8.29 15.89 3.47
C CYS A 193 -7.77 17.24 3.01
N ARG A 194 -7.94 18.27 3.84
CA ARG A 194 -7.25 19.54 3.61
C ARG A 194 -5.78 19.37 3.98
N ASN A 195 -4.93 20.18 3.37
CA ASN A 195 -3.50 20.11 3.66
C ASN A 195 -3.22 20.41 5.15
N GLY A 196 -2.35 19.62 5.79
CA GLY A 196 -2.12 19.65 7.24
C GLY A 196 -3.16 18.90 8.07
N ILE A 197 -4.06 18.14 7.44
CA ILE A 197 -5.07 17.27 8.08
C ILE A 197 -5.00 15.90 7.41
N PHE A 198 -5.13 14.83 8.19
CA PHE A 198 -4.98 13.45 7.72
C PHE A 198 -5.81 12.47 8.59
N GLY A 199 -5.74 11.19 8.26
CA GLY A 199 -6.56 10.12 8.84
C GLY A 199 -7.67 9.66 7.88
N ASP A 200 -8.25 8.50 8.16
CA ASP A 200 -9.22 7.85 7.27
C ASP A 200 -10.50 8.68 7.07
N ASN A 201 -10.83 9.50 8.07
CA ASN A 201 -11.96 10.44 8.09
C ASN A 201 -11.49 11.89 8.23
N CYS A 202 -10.21 12.20 7.97
CA CYS A 202 -9.61 13.53 8.18
C CYS A 202 -9.72 14.05 9.62
N GLU A 203 -9.64 13.16 10.61
CA GLU A 203 -9.82 13.43 12.03
C GLU A 203 -8.58 14.06 12.70
N THR A 204 -7.39 13.86 12.14
CA THR A 204 -6.12 14.26 12.76
C THR A 204 -5.57 15.54 12.12
N VAL A 205 -5.19 16.50 12.96
CA VAL A 205 -4.62 17.79 12.52
C VAL A 205 -3.13 17.82 12.84
N SER A 206 -2.30 18.16 11.86
CA SER A 206 -0.85 18.24 11.99
C SER A 206 -0.41 19.14 13.16
N THR A 207 0.48 18.62 14.01
CA THR A 207 0.97 19.26 15.24
C THR A 207 1.97 20.40 15.01
N VAL A 208 2.35 20.65 13.75
CA VAL A 208 3.30 21.73 13.38
C VAL A 208 2.83 23.08 13.95
N SER A 209 3.73 23.74 14.67
CA SER A 209 3.49 25.05 15.27
C SER A 209 3.19 26.09 14.20
N LYS A 210 2.21 26.95 14.45
CA LYS A 210 1.91 28.11 13.59
C LYS A 210 3.12 29.06 13.44
N TYR A 211 4.02 29.06 14.43
CA TYR A 211 5.20 29.91 14.45
C TYR A 211 6.49 29.16 14.07
N ASP A 212 6.37 27.98 13.46
CA ASP A 212 7.54 27.26 12.95
C ASP A 212 8.25 28.11 11.88
N ALA A 213 9.51 28.45 12.14
CA ALA A 213 10.33 29.27 11.26
C ALA A 213 10.75 28.54 9.99
N CYS A 214 10.60 27.22 9.94
CA CYS A 214 11.07 26.37 8.86
C CYS A 214 9.95 25.87 7.95
N VAL A 215 8.71 25.79 8.43
CA VAL A 215 7.56 25.32 7.63
C VAL A 215 6.41 26.32 7.68
N ASN A 216 5.85 26.63 6.51
CA ASN A 216 4.66 27.43 6.34
C ASN A 216 3.40 26.57 6.41
N LYS A 217 2.92 26.28 7.63
CA LYS A 217 1.65 25.56 7.83
C LYS A 217 0.44 26.25 7.17
N ASP A 218 0.48 27.58 7.06
CA ASP A 218 -0.61 28.41 6.52
C ASP A 218 -0.44 28.75 5.02
N TRP A 219 0.36 27.98 4.28
CA TRP A 219 0.72 28.25 2.89
C TRP A 219 -0.44 28.69 1.99
N TYR A 220 -1.62 28.06 2.09
CA TYR A 220 -2.77 28.43 1.26
C TYR A 220 -3.28 29.86 1.49
N ASN A 221 -3.10 30.38 2.71
CA ASN A 221 -3.51 31.73 3.11
C ASN A 221 -2.37 32.74 2.90
N THR A 222 -1.11 32.30 2.91
CA THR A 222 0.08 33.16 2.87
C THR A 222 1.03 32.78 1.72
N ARG A 223 0.47 32.53 0.53
CA ARG A 223 1.18 32.08 -0.69
C ARG A 223 2.37 32.94 -1.14
N SER A 224 2.59 34.10 -0.53
CA SER A 224 3.63 35.07 -0.88
C SER A 224 4.44 35.49 0.36
N SER A 225 4.71 34.54 1.26
CA SER A 225 5.59 34.79 2.40
C SER A 225 7.05 34.72 1.96
N TRP A 226 7.71 35.88 1.85
CA TRP A 226 9.17 36.00 1.71
C TRP A 226 9.96 35.33 2.85
N ARG A 227 9.27 34.94 3.93
CA ARG A 227 9.90 34.22 5.06
C ARG A 227 10.23 32.76 4.73
N TYR A 228 9.65 32.20 3.67
CA TYR A 228 9.88 30.82 3.27
C TYR A 228 10.44 30.80 1.85
N ILE A 229 11.66 30.31 1.69
CA ILE A 229 12.40 30.43 0.43
C ILE A 229 11.89 29.40 -0.59
N SER A 230 11.79 28.13 -0.18
CA SER A 230 11.44 27.02 -1.07
C SER A 230 9.96 27.02 -1.34
N TYR A 231 9.59 27.53 -2.52
CA TYR A 231 8.21 27.69 -3.01
C TYR A 231 7.30 28.49 -2.07
N GLY A 232 7.84 29.21 -1.07
CA GLY A 232 7.05 29.80 0.00
C GLY A 232 6.49 28.80 1.03
N ILE A 233 6.88 27.54 0.95
CA ILE A 233 6.40 26.42 1.79
C ILE A 233 7.36 26.15 2.94
N PHE A 234 8.66 26.13 2.71
CA PHE A 234 9.64 25.83 3.75
C PHE A 234 10.96 26.58 3.53
N ASN A 235 11.82 26.58 4.54
CA ASN A 235 13.20 27.10 4.45
C ASN A 235 14.18 25.94 4.38
N ASP A 236 14.77 25.72 3.20
CA ASP A 236 15.78 24.69 2.95
C ASP A 236 16.97 24.74 3.94
N GLY A 237 17.40 25.94 4.35
CA GLY A 237 18.47 26.13 5.34
C GLY A 237 18.18 25.56 6.73
N CYS A 238 16.94 25.18 7.02
CA CYS A 238 16.58 24.47 8.25
C CYS A 238 16.85 22.95 8.20
N TYR A 239 17.20 22.42 7.03
CA TYR A 239 17.25 20.98 6.79
C TYR A 239 18.61 20.54 6.27
N THR A 240 18.93 19.27 6.53
CA THR A 240 19.94 18.56 5.74
C THR A 240 19.32 18.19 4.40
N GLN A 241 19.75 18.83 3.32
CA GLN A 241 19.35 18.46 1.96
C GLN A 241 20.19 17.27 1.47
N THR A 242 19.54 16.30 0.85
CA THR A 242 20.20 15.19 0.16
C THR A 242 19.57 14.98 -1.20
N ALA A 243 20.40 15.02 -2.25
CA ALA A 243 19.96 14.70 -3.60
C ALA A 243 19.75 13.18 -3.72
N ILE A 244 18.60 12.79 -4.25
CA ILE A 244 18.24 11.39 -4.49
C ILE A 244 18.33 11.06 -5.98
N SER A 245 18.09 12.04 -6.83
CA SER A 245 18.36 12.00 -8.27
C SER A 245 18.96 13.33 -8.71
N THR A 246 19.08 13.55 -10.03
CA THR A 246 19.52 14.85 -10.57
C THR A 246 18.61 16.00 -10.15
N ASN A 247 17.29 15.74 -10.03
CA ASN A 247 16.28 16.77 -9.80
C ASN A 247 15.42 16.52 -8.56
N ASP A 248 15.62 15.43 -7.83
CA ASP A 248 14.85 15.06 -6.65
C ASP A 248 15.67 15.19 -5.37
N PHE A 249 15.04 15.73 -4.33
CA PHE A 249 15.69 16.00 -3.06
C PHE A 249 14.86 15.50 -1.90
N VAL A 250 15.56 15.07 -0.85
CA VAL A 250 14.98 14.87 0.47
C VAL A 250 15.64 15.82 1.45
N TYR A 251 14.81 16.54 2.19
CA TYR A 251 15.22 17.43 3.26
C TYR A 251 14.86 16.79 4.58
N THR A 252 15.83 16.64 5.49
CA THR A 252 15.59 16.01 6.79
C THR A 252 16.04 16.88 7.95
N ARG A 253 15.30 16.84 9.06
CA ARG A 253 15.70 17.42 10.36
C ARG A 253 15.08 16.63 11.51
N VAL A 254 15.60 16.84 12.71
CA VAL A 254 14.99 16.33 13.96
C VAL A 254 14.40 17.51 14.71
N VAL A 255 13.14 17.41 15.13
CA VAL A 255 12.39 18.45 15.85
C VAL A 255 11.54 17.79 16.93
N ASP A 256 11.66 18.20 18.20
CA ASP A 256 10.83 17.70 19.31
C ASP A 256 10.67 16.17 19.34
N SER A 257 11.79 15.44 19.28
CA SER A 257 11.84 13.97 19.22
C SER A 257 11.11 13.33 18.03
N ASN A 258 10.88 14.10 16.97
CA ASN A 258 10.38 13.62 15.69
C ASN A 258 11.44 13.75 14.59
N VAL A 259 11.40 12.87 13.62
CA VAL A 259 12.07 13.06 12.32
C VAL A 259 11.08 13.71 11.37
N GLU A 260 11.47 14.84 10.82
CA GLU A 260 10.75 15.52 9.76
C GLU A 260 11.46 15.33 8.44
N MET A 261 10.70 14.91 7.43
CA MET A 261 11.20 14.64 6.08
C MET A 261 10.33 15.40 5.07
N ILE A 262 10.98 16.07 4.13
CA ILE A 262 10.33 16.67 2.96
C ILE A 262 10.89 15.99 1.73
N PHE A 263 10.02 15.30 0.99
CA PHE A 263 10.30 14.73 -0.32
C PHE A 263 9.89 15.75 -1.37
N ASP A 264 10.86 16.21 -2.14
CA ASP A 264 10.65 17.17 -3.22
C ASP A 264 11.01 16.49 -4.54
N VAL A 265 9.98 16.02 -5.27
CA VAL A 265 10.14 15.18 -6.46
C VAL A 265 9.50 15.80 -7.69
N GLU A 266 10.20 15.72 -8.82
CA GLU A 266 9.73 16.21 -10.12
C GLU A 266 8.81 15.21 -10.81
N ASP A 267 7.90 15.73 -11.63
CA ASP A 267 7.12 15.02 -12.64
C ASP A 267 6.34 13.82 -12.12
N THR A 268 5.67 13.96 -10.96
CA THR A 268 4.84 12.88 -10.44
C THR A 268 3.51 13.30 -9.83
N ASP A 269 2.53 12.39 -9.88
CA ASP A 269 1.18 12.58 -9.35
C ASP A 269 1.03 12.02 -7.93
N SER A 270 1.79 10.98 -7.60
CA SER A 270 1.77 10.37 -6.29
C SER A 270 3.10 9.75 -5.91
N LEU A 271 3.33 9.67 -4.61
CA LEU A 271 4.57 9.19 -4.01
C LEU A 271 4.26 8.07 -3.03
N LEU A 272 5.03 6.99 -3.09
CA LEU A 272 5.10 5.98 -2.05
C LEU A 272 6.49 6.04 -1.41
N VAL A 273 6.55 6.19 -0.10
CA VAL A 273 7.81 6.23 0.65
C VAL A 273 7.80 5.09 1.65
N GLY A 274 8.78 4.20 1.57
CA GLY A 274 8.96 3.14 2.56
C GLY A 274 10.11 3.41 3.52
N LEU A 275 9.92 3.05 4.78
CA LEU A 275 10.93 3.09 5.84
C LEU A 275 10.93 1.78 6.64
N ARG A 276 12.13 1.27 6.93
CA ARG A 276 12.32 0.04 7.69
C ARG A 276 13.62 0.10 8.48
N PRO A 277 13.69 -0.42 9.71
CA PRO A 277 14.93 -0.57 10.45
C PRO A 277 15.91 -1.46 9.68
N LYS A 278 17.17 -1.05 9.62
CA LYS A 278 18.22 -1.84 8.96
C LYS A 278 18.34 -3.24 9.58
N HIS A 279 18.04 -3.37 10.87
CA HIS A 279 18.04 -4.63 11.61
C HIS A 279 16.67 -4.85 12.27
N ILE A 280 15.79 -5.67 11.65
CA ILE A 280 14.51 -6.03 12.29
C ILE A 280 14.77 -7.07 13.39
N ARG A 281 14.55 -6.69 14.66
CA ARG A 281 14.85 -7.54 15.83
C ARG A 281 14.10 -8.88 15.87
N ASN A 282 12.83 -8.91 15.44
CA ASN A 282 11.99 -10.13 15.41
C ASN A 282 11.84 -10.75 14.01
N GLY A 283 12.54 -10.20 13.01
CA GLY A 283 12.31 -10.53 11.60
C GLY A 283 10.89 -10.19 11.12
N CYS A 284 10.70 -10.17 9.80
CA CYS A 284 9.40 -9.90 9.19
C CYS A 284 8.37 -11.02 9.48
N LEU A 285 8.85 -12.27 9.52
CA LEU A 285 8.02 -13.43 9.87
C LEU A 285 7.47 -13.36 11.31
N GLY A 286 8.32 -13.01 12.28
CA GLY A 286 7.91 -12.92 13.68
C GLY A 286 6.81 -11.89 13.92
N TRP A 287 6.80 -10.80 13.13
CA TRP A 287 5.72 -9.81 13.18
C TRP A 287 4.38 -10.41 12.74
N VAL A 288 4.33 -11.12 11.61
CA VAL A 288 3.07 -11.77 11.17
C VAL A 288 2.61 -12.80 12.19
N GLU A 289 3.52 -13.60 12.72
CA GLU A 289 3.18 -14.62 13.70
C GLU A 289 2.66 -14.01 15.01
N GLN A 290 3.20 -12.87 15.42
CA GLN A 290 2.79 -12.13 16.62
C GLN A 290 1.37 -11.56 16.47
N TYR A 291 1.06 -10.93 15.34
CA TYR A 291 -0.19 -10.18 15.17
C TYR A 291 -1.33 -10.97 14.56
N PHE A 292 -1.03 -11.90 13.64
CA PHE A 292 -2.03 -12.73 12.99
C PHE A 292 -2.04 -14.18 13.48
N GLY A 293 -0.97 -14.62 14.15
CA GLY A 293 -0.80 -15.96 14.68
C GLY A 293 0.12 -16.85 13.82
N GLN A 294 0.78 -17.82 14.46
CA GLN A 294 1.80 -18.71 13.87
C GLN A 294 1.35 -19.51 12.63
N ASN A 295 0.06 -19.60 12.36
CA ASN A 295 -0.51 -20.34 11.23
C ASN A 295 -1.44 -19.49 10.37
N ALA A 296 -1.40 -18.15 10.47
CA ALA A 296 -2.23 -17.30 9.63
C ALA A 296 -1.89 -17.46 8.14
N ILE A 297 -0.62 -17.71 7.84
CA ILE A 297 -0.08 -17.74 6.49
C ILE A 297 0.74 -19.00 6.26
N ASN A 298 0.56 -19.61 5.09
CA ASN A 298 1.14 -20.89 4.73
C ASN A 298 2.31 -20.71 3.75
N TYR A 299 3.50 -20.42 4.28
CA TYR A 299 4.70 -20.14 3.48
C TYR A 299 5.37 -21.40 2.94
N THR A 300 6.01 -21.27 1.77
CA THR A 300 7.11 -22.16 1.39
C THR A 300 8.40 -21.75 2.11
N GLU A 301 9.41 -22.62 2.10
CA GLU A 301 10.76 -22.24 2.58
C GLU A 301 11.36 -21.07 1.79
N HIS A 302 11.00 -20.95 0.51
CA HIS A 302 11.41 -19.80 -0.30
C HIS A 302 10.73 -18.51 0.19
N GLY A 303 9.42 -18.55 0.43
CA GLY A 303 8.67 -17.39 0.92
C GLY A 303 9.20 -16.88 2.26
N LYS A 304 9.51 -17.79 3.20
CA LYS A 304 10.18 -17.42 4.46
C LYS A 304 11.50 -16.69 4.23
N THR A 305 12.26 -17.08 3.21
CA THR A 305 13.51 -16.42 2.84
C THR A 305 13.25 -15.04 2.21
N SER A 306 12.22 -14.92 1.36
CA SER A 306 11.82 -13.65 0.72
C SER A 306 11.43 -12.56 1.74
N LEU A 307 10.97 -12.94 2.93
CA LEU A 307 10.69 -12.00 4.03
C LEU A 307 11.95 -11.30 4.60
N SER A 308 13.14 -11.76 4.23
CA SER A 308 14.40 -11.08 4.58
C SER A 308 14.76 -9.95 3.61
N LEU A 309 14.10 -9.86 2.45
CA LEU A 309 14.39 -8.84 1.43
C LEU A 309 14.06 -7.42 1.92
N PRO A 310 14.75 -6.38 1.43
CA PRO A 310 14.56 -4.99 1.87
C PRO A 310 13.14 -4.43 1.69
N PHE A 311 12.35 -4.97 0.76
CA PHE A 311 10.97 -4.56 0.48
C PHE A 311 9.91 -5.29 1.30
N SER A 312 10.33 -6.27 2.09
CA SER A 312 9.44 -7.00 2.99
C SER A 312 9.36 -6.30 4.33
N CYS A 313 8.18 -6.33 4.95
CA CYS A 313 7.86 -5.62 6.19
C CYS A 313 8.39 -4.19 6.19
N VAL A 314 7.93 -3.38 5.26
CA VAL A 314 8.25 -1.97 5.18
C VAL A 314 7.02 -1.19 5.56
N ASP A 315 7.20 -0.23 6.44
CA ASP A 315 6.19 0.75 6.77
C ASP A 315 6.23 1.83 5.68
N VAL A 316 5.08 2.13 5.08
CA VAL A 316 5.01 2.94 3.89
C VAL A 316 3.93 4.02 3.97
N ILE A 317 4.29 5.17 3.41
CA ILE A 317 3.41 6.33 3.31
C ILE A 317 3.12 6.57 1.85
N TYR A 318 1.85 6.54 1.49
CA TYR A 318 1.35 6.95 0.19
C TYR A 318 0.84 8.40 0.26
N ALA A 319 1.22 9.25 -0.69
CA ALA A 319 0.79 10.64 -0.74
C ALA A 319 0.44 11.09 -2.17
N THR A 320 -0.68 11.80 -2.32
CA THR A 320 -1.10 12.43 -3.58
C THR A 320 -1.97 13.66 -3.36
N VAL A 321 -2.12 14.49 -4.41
CA VAL A 321 -3.01 15.65 -4.43
C VAL A 321 -4.09 15.42 -5.47
N THR A 322 -5.34 15.55 -5.05
CA THR A 322 -6.52 15.49 -5.91
C THR A 322 -6.64 16.73 -6.80
N SER A 323 -7.45 16.65 -7.86
CA SER A 323 -7.73 17.80 -8.75
C SER A 323 -8.29 19.03 -8.03
N ASP A 324 -8.96 18.81 -6.89
CA ASP A 324 -9.61 19.87 -6.10
C ASP A 324 -8.69 20.43 -5.00
N ASN A 325 -7.39 20.14 -5.06
CA ASN A 325 -6.37 20.53 -4.06
C ASN A 325 -6.58 19.94 -2.65
N PHE A 326 -7.37 18.89 -2.52
CA PHE A 326 -7.37 18.04 -1.33
C PHE A 326 -6.21 17.04 -1.41
N VAL A 327 -5.70 16.64 -0.26
CA VAL A 327 -4.59 15.70 -0.13
C VAL A 327 -5.11 14.34 0.30
N LEU A 328 -4.48 13.30 -0.22
CA LEU A 328 -4.66 11.93 0.27
C LEU A 328 -3.29 11.50 0.77
N VAL A 329 -3.16 11.35 2.08
CA VAL A 329 -1.98 10.76 2.72
C VAL A 329 -2.45 9.55 3.48
N GLN A 330 -1.87 8.40 3.17
CA GLN A 330 -2.27 7.13 3.72
C GLN A 330 -1.04 6.43 4.28
N ASP A 331 -1.19 6.02 5.52
CA ASP A 331 -0.24 5.14 6.17
C ASP A 331 -0.58 3.68 5.90
N GLY A 332 0.44 2.86 5.83
CA GLY A 332 0.25 1.45 5.60
C GLY A 332 1.54 0.67 5.66
N PHE A 333 1.40 -0.58 5.29
CA PHE A 333 2.45 -1.56 5.42
C PHE A 333 2.56 -2.40 4.16
N VAL A 334 3.80 -2.64 3.74
CA VAL A 334 4.14 -3.59 2.68
C VAL A 334 4.77 -4.81 3.35
N TYR A 335 4.02 -5.89 3.43
CA TYR A 335 4.49 -7.10 4.09
C TYR A 335 5.56 -7.86 3.28
N SER A 336 5.35 -7.97 1.98
CA SER A 336 6.26 -8.62 1.04
C SER A 336 6.19 -7.87 -0.29
N ASN A 337 7.05 -8.23 -1.24
CA ASN A 337 7.42 -7.43 -2.42
C ASN A 337 6.34 -6.62 -3.17
N HIS A 338 5.02 -6.81 -3.00
CA HIS A 338 4.06 -6.19 -3.90
C HIS A 338 2.67 -5.79 -3.34
N THR A 339 2.39 -5.84 -2.02
CA THR A 339 1.04 -5.45 -1.52
C THR A 339 1.12 -4.37 -0.45
N PHE A 340 0.83 -3.14 -0.85
CA PHE A 340 0.49 -2.05 0.08
C PHE A 340 -0.84 -2.36 0.74
N ILE A 341 -0.84 -2.36 2.07
CA ILE A 341 -2.04 -2.55 2.88
C ILE A 341 -2.13 -1.37 3.82
N PRO A 342 -3.20 -0.56 3.74
CA PRO A 342 -3.40 0.51 4.70
C PRO A 342 -3.48 -0.01 6.13
N ASP A 343 -2.95 0.75 7.09
CA ASP A 343 -2.89 0.29 8.49
C ASP A 343 -4.28 0.02 9.08
N THR A 344 -5.28 0.77 8.65
CA THR A 344 -6.67 0.56 9.06
C THR A 344 -7.29 -0.75 8.55
N GLN A 345 -6.60 -1.47 7.65
CA GLN A 345 -6.96 -2.83 7.25
C GLN A 345 -6.21 -3.92 8.06
N VAL A 346 -5.17 -3.56 8.80
CA VAL A 346 -4.37 -4.47 9.64
C VAL A 346 -4.35 -4.07 11.12
N TYR A 347 -5.32 -3.26 11.55
CA TYR A 347 -5.47 -2.74 12.92
C TYR A 347 -4.31 -1.85 13.40
N GLY A 348 -3.51 -1.33 12.47
CA GLY A 348 -2.48 -0.32 12.75
C GLY A 348 -3.10 1.06 12.93
N ASN A 349 -2.30 1.98 13.47
CA ASN A 349 -2.64 3.38 13.62
C ASN A 349 -1.82 4.20 12.64
N THR A 350 -2.19 5.47 12.43
CA THR A 350 -1.32 6.37 11.68
C THR A 350 -0.08 6.73 12.51
N SER A 351 1.09 6.42 11.97
CA SER A 351 2.43 6.58 12.51
C SER A 351 2.99 8.01 12.41
N PHE A 352 2.32 8.94 11.73
CA PHE A 352 2.79 10.32 11.58
C PHE A 352 1.99 11.36 12.39
N GLU A 353 2.70 12.33 12.96
CA GLU A 353 2.15 13.48 13.71
C GLU A 353 1.83 14.69 12.82
N ALA A 354 2.43 14.74 11.63
CA ALA A 354 2.13 15.76 10.64
C ALA A 354 2.28 15.23 9.23
N ALA A 355 1.36 15.63 8.36
CA ALA A 355 1.45 15.36 6.93
C ALA A 355 0.96 16.58 6.13
N PHE A 356 1.73 16.94 5.10
CA PHE A 356 1.39 17.98 4.16
C PHE A 356 1.81 17.59 2.75
N VAL A 357 0.99 17.96 1.76
CA VAL A 357 1.27 17.63 0.35
C VAL A 357 0.93 18.80 -0.55
N TRP A 358 1.86 19.16 -1.43
CA TRP A 358 1.68 20.24 -2.39
C TRP A 358 2.06 19.77 -3.79
N LYS A 359 1.25 20.16 -4.77
CA LYS A 359 1.63 20.09 -6.18
C LYS A 359 1.91 21.50 -6.68
N ILE A 360 3.18 21.83 -6.92
CA ILE A 360 3.62 23.19 -7.22
C ILE A 360 4.79 23.19 -8.20
N ALA A 361 4.74 24.07 -9.19
CA ALA A 361 5.81 24.24 -10.18
C ALA A 361 6.25 22.92 -10.87
N GLY A 362 5.31 22.03 -11.17
CA GLY A 362 5.59 20.72 -11.79
C GLY A 362 6.10 19.64 -10.83
N ARG A 363 6.11 19.92 -9.52
CA ARG A 363 6.70 19.06 -8.50
C ARG A 363 5.66 18.64 -7.47
N LEU A 364 5.85 17.44 -6.91
CA LEU A 364 5.12 16.96 -5.75
C LEU A 364 6.02 17.10 -4.53
N VAL A 365 5.60 17.92 -3.58
CA VAL A 365 6.30 18.16 -2.32
C VAL A 365 5.49 17.51 -1.20
N VAL A 366 6.05 16.48 -0.57
CA VAL A 366 5.42 15.73 0.53
C VAL A 366 6.23 15.98 1.79
N MET A 367 5.61 16.55 2.82
CA MET A 367 6.23 16.72 4.14
C MET A 367 5.53 15.82 5.15
N ILE A 368 6.31 15.04 5.89
CA ILE A 368 5.84 14.19 6.97
C ILE A 368 6.68 14.42 8.23
N ARG A 369 6.06 14.22 9.39
CA ARG A 369 6.73 14.22 10.69
C ARG A 369 6.34 12.96 11.44
N ARG A 370 7.34 12.19 11.85
CA ARG A 370 7.17 10.90 12.53
C ARG A 370 7.93 10.88 13.86
N PRO A 371 7.32 10.40 14.96
CA PRO A 371 7.98 10.34 16.25
C PRO A 371 9.12 9.31 16.25
N VAL A 372 10.16 9.59 17.03
CA VAL A 372 11.24 8.65 17.29
C VAL A 372 10.86 7.79 18.50
N GLY A 373 10.53 6.52 18.27
CA GLY A 373 10.17 5.59 19.35
C GLY A 373 9.23 4.46 18.92
N GLU A 374 8.75 3.69 19.90
CA GLU A 374 7.77 2.61 19.71
C GLU A 374 6.44 3.13 19.17
N ASP A 375 5.96 2.49 18.10
CA ASP A 375 4.76 2.87 17.38
C ASP A 375 3.88 1.64 17.07
N GLY A 376 3.55 0.88 18.12
CA GLY A 376 2.63 -0.26 18.02
C GLY A 376 3.02 -1.31 16.95
N LEU A 377 2.21 -1.38 15.89
CA LEU A 377 2.37 -2.30 14.76
C LEU A 377 3.47 -1.87 13.78
N ASP A 378 3.86 -0.60 13.82
CA ASP A 378 4.76 0.02 12.86
C ASP A 378 6.21 -0.02 13.33
N HIS A 379 7.12 0.20 12.39
CA HIS A 379 8.54 0.19 12.73
C HIS A 379 8.98 1.49 13.37
N SER A 380 9.43 1.41 14.62
CA SER A 380 10.12 2.52 15.27
C SER A 380 11.23 3.12 14.40
N ILE A 381 11.30 4.45 14.38
CA ILE A 381 12.47 5.14 13.82
C ILE A 381 13.68 4.81 14.70
N GLU A 382 14.56 3.96 14.17
CA GLU A 382 15.86 3.61 14.75
C GLU A 382 16.98 4.50 14.18
N PRO A 383 18.18 4.52 14.80
CA PRO A 383 19.31 5.33 14.32
C PRO A 383 19.72 5.05 12.87
N GLU A 384 19.51 3.83 12.36
CA GLU A 384 19.78 3.45 10.98
C GLU A 384 18.55 2.80 10.35
N MET A 385 17.93 3.50 9.41
CA MET A 385 16.79 3.03 8.64
C MET A 385 17.20 2.86 7.17
N THR A 386 16.66 1.82 6.53
CA THR A 386 16.65 1.66 5.07
C THR A 386 15.29 2.11 4.57
N GLY A 387 15.27 2.89 3.49
CA GLY A 387 14.05 3.35 2.88
C GLY A 387 14.06 3.25 1.37
N PHE A 388 12.89 3.43 0.78
CA PHE A 388 12.72 3.57 -0.66
C PHE A 388 11.73 4.67 -0.99
N ILE A 389 11.82 5.20 -2.21
CA ILE A 389 10.86 6.14 -2.78
C ILE A 389 10.44 5.59 -4.12
N GLU A 390 9.14 5.43 -4.33
CA GLU A 390 8.52 5.06 -5.59
C GLU A 390 7.62 6.18 -6.09
N LYS A 391 7.87 6.67 -7.30
CA LYS A 391 7.03 7.67 -7.97
C LYS A 391 6.00 6.99 -8.87
N HIS A 392 4.76 7.49 -8.84
CA HIS A 392 3.69 6.99 -9.71
C HIS A 392 3.01 8.12 -10.48
N ASP A 393 2.99 7.96 -11.80
CA ASP A 393 2.37 8.89 -12.73
C ASP A 393 1.11 8.27 -13.31
N ASN A 394 0.12 9.09 -13.65
CA ASN A 394 -1.14 8.60 -14.24
C ASN A 394 -0.96 7.91 -15.60
N THR A 395 0.21 8.03 -16.23
CA THR A 395 0.59 7.27 -17.42
C THR A 395 1.34 6.01 -17.01
N TYR A 396 0.69 4.85 -17.21
CA TYR A 396 1.14 3.47 -16.90
C TYR A 396 2.49 3.01 -17.52
N HIS A 397 3.36 3.91 -17.96
CA HIS A 397 4.68 3.57 -18.47
C HIS A 397 5.74 3.59 -17.36
N HIS A 398 5.98 2.40 -16.80
CA HIS A 398 7.12 2.08 -15.94
C HIS A 398 8.46 2.51 -16.55
N ARG A 399 9.44 2.95 -15.73
CA ARG A 399 10.71 2.19 -15.48
C ARG A 399 11.87 2.89 -14.74
N ASP A 400 11.76 4.12 -14.24
CA ASP A 400 12.89 4.80 -13.55
C ASP A 400 12.58 5.38 -12.14
N ASN A 401 11.55 4.87 -11.47
CA ASN A 401 10.89 5.60 -10.38
C ASN A 401 11.22 5.13 -8.95
N LEU A 402 12.11 4.16 -8.78
CA LEU A 402 12.41 3.55 -7.48
C LEU A 402 13.83 3.88 -7.01
N VAL A 403 13.94 4.52 -5.85
CA VAL A 403 15.24 4.90 -5.28
C VAL A 403 15.37 4.41 -3.84
N PHE A 404 16.48 3.76 -3.53
CA PHE A 404 16.81 3.32 -2.17
C PHE A 404 17.64 4.34 -1.46
N PHE A 405 17.41 4.50 -0.17
CA PHE A 405 18.23 5.34 0.67
C PHE A 405 18.45 4.79 2.08
N THR A 406 19.51 5.27 2.73
CA THR A 406 19.74 5.04 4.17
C THR A 406 19.54 6.33 4.94
N LEU A 407 18.58 6.35 5.84
CA LEU A 407 18.34 7.44 6.78
C LEU A 407 19.09 7.15 8.09
N ASN A 408 19.92 8.10 8.50
CA ASN A 408 20.67 8.05 9.75
C ASN A 408 20.14 9.14 10.67
N VAL A 409 19.71 8.76 11.87
CA VAL A 409 19.19 9.68 12.88
C VAL A 409 20.20 9.76 14.02
N GLN A 410 20.88 10.91 14.14
CA GLN A 410 21.87 11.16 15.18
C GLN A 410 21.34 12.19 16.20
N GLY A 411 21.44 11.88 17.49
CA GLY A 411 21.02 12.78 18.58
C GLY A 411 20.09 12.06 19.55
N GLY A 412 20.36 12.19 20.85
CA GLY A 412 19.55 11.55 21.88
C GLY A 412 18.12 12.09 21.93
N LEU A 413 17.20 11.27 22.46
CA LEU A 413 15.74 11.46 22.58
C LEU A 413 15.26 12.73 23.36
N SER A 414 16.13 13.74 23.60
CA SER A 414 15.78 14.94 24.37
C SER A 414 16.36 16.28 23.87
N GLY A 415 16.97 16.37 22.68
CA GLY A 415 17.37 17.68 22.13
C GLY A 415 18.25 17.65 20.87
N SER A 416 18.03 18.64 19.99
CA SER A 416 18.68 18.94 18.70
C SER A 416 19.49 17.78 18.08
N GLY A 417 18.78 16.87 17.43
CA GLY A 417 19.39 15.85 16.58
C GLY A 417 19.63 16.34 15.15
N ARG A 418 20.45 15.61 14.40
CA ARG A 418 20.55 15.69 12.95
C ARG A 418 20.08 14.38 12.34
N ALA A 419 19.21 14.49 11.36
CA ALA A 419 18.94 13.41 10.44
C ALA A 419 19.76 13.66 9.17
N THR A 420 20.34 12.61 8.61
CA THR A 420 21.10 12.65 7.36
C THR A 420 20.79 11.44 6.50
N VAL A 421 20.65 11.64 5.19
CA VAL A 421 20.54 10.56 4.23
C VAL A 421 21.92 10.35 3.60
N SER A 422 22.47 9.14 3.71
CA SER A 422 23.92 8.92 3.49
C SER A 422 24.28 7.92 2.39
N PHE A 423 23.28 7.19 1.86
CA PHE A 423 23.45 6.28 0.74
C PHE A 423 22.23 6.37 -0.14
N VAL A 424 22.42 6.51 -1.44
CA VAL A 424 21.34 6.52 -2.42
C VAL A 424 21.73 5.58 -3.55
N VAL A 425 20.91 4.57 -3.81
CA VAL A 425 21.06 3.67 -4.96
C VAL A 425 19.84 3.83 -5.84
N VAL A 426 20.05 4.40 -7.03
CA VAL A 426 19.03 4.44 -8.07
C VAL A 426 19.06 3.10 -8.78
N ALA A 427 18.01 2.29 -8.61
CA ALA A 427 17.86 1.06 -9.36
C ALA A 427 17.19 1.40 -10.71
N THR A 428 17.99 1.62 -11.75
CA THR A 428 17.45 1.66 -13.11
C THR A 428 17.31 0.23 -13.62
N ALA A 429 16.07 -0.22 -13.79
CA ALA A 429 15.81 -1.50 -14.46
C ALA A 429 15.99 -1.30 -15.97
N PHE A 430 17.23 -1.35 -16.45
CA PHE A 430 17.47 -1.56 -17.88
C PHE A 430 16.89 -2.91 -18.26
N LEU A 431 15.86 -2.93 -19.13
CA LEU A 431 15.67 -3.90 -20.22
C LEU A 431 14.32 -3.71 -20.91
N SER A 432 14.31 -3.02 -22.05
CA SER A 432 13.29 -3.21 -23.08
C SER A 432 13.93 -3.84 -24.31
N VAL A 433 13.36 -4.96 -24.76
CA VAL A 433 13.38 -5.47 -26.14
C VAL A 433 14.77 -5.76 -26.73
N PHE A 434 15.16 -7.04 -26.72
CA PHE A 434 15.79 -7.64 -27.89
C PHE A 434 15.19 -9.03 -28.11
N GLU A 435 14.26 -9.09 -29.06
CA GLU A 435 14.06 -10.29 -29.85
C GLU A 435 15.09 -10.25 -30.99
N VAL A 436 15.42 -11.44 -31.50
CA VAL A 436 16.09 -11.75 -32.77
C VAL A 436 17.60 -12.09 -32.72
N ILE A 437 17.84 -13.32 -33.20
CA ILE A 437 19.04 -13.94 -33.83
C ILE A 437 19.91 -14.90 -32.99
N THR A 438 19.48 -16.16 -33.01
CA THR A 438 20.20 -17.38 -33.47
C THR A 438 21.73 -17.52 -33.38
N VAL A 439 22.14 -18.77 -33.01
CA VAL A 439 23.35 -19.54 -33.44
C VAL A 439 24.64 -19.17 -32.68
N PHE A 440 25.39 -20.03 -31.98
CA PHE A 440 25.59 -21.50 -31.94
C PHE A 440 25.59 -22.05 -30.51
#